data_AF-A0AAD9IFT2-F1
#
_entry.id   AF-A0AAD9IFT2-F1
#
_cell.length_a   1.000
_cell.length_b   1.000
_cell.length_c   1.000
_cell.angle_alpha   90.00
_cell.angle_beta   90.00
_cell.angle_gamma   90.00
#
_symmetry.space_group_name_H-M   'P 1'
#
loop_
_entity.id
_entity.type
_entity.pdbx_description
1 polymer ?
#
loop_
_entity_poly.entity_id
_entity_poly.type
_entity_poly.pdbx_seq_one_letter_code
_entity_poly.pdbx_strand_id
1 'polypeptide(L)'
;MRNGIPLARKASQPRSRGPNYTLLSFAAVLSTLFLCRRLWSDAFEIRYLRNRLFELDNGDGSAGQVGAYRAGGARGVPAELHWSIRPDAGDAPPLDGPGPNALRRDAEAPVLSQMNHLDAGQVYGWACVPGSSSTSATVRAYVDGHQVAEGRAAGALPFHVHVAELCQLPQDARPLAVGFNLSLPALAPGLHELQLFASGDGQVWRAAFNMPAHFYESLEHPDAETALARKDAIILRRNAQLAQCWEERSALGSYRGQGPAGNETAGAKASSKRLVAAIAVNTGINSKARRDTLRRTWFPQGQELQAWQDRGLAIRFVVGSSQQRNDHMYEALRQEVRDRGDILIMPSMVDSYDDLSLKTLHIFSTLLGMWDADFYFKVDDDTILGLGALVDYLSARRDAGHQYLGCMKSGQVVTESRFKWYEPEHWRFGDALSKQGVNYPRHASGQVYGLSRGMARYLAENRHVLHRYANEDVSVGTWMLGLDVKVVHEPLFCCGSLEQCRAQTTPEKRCLAYSEVACAGICHSQQRLEPLWHACMKDPKRAVGLHTLP
;
A
#
# COMPACT_ATOMS: atom_id res chain seq x y z
N MET A 1 19.74 -36.94 -69.92
CA MET A 1 19.58 -35.89 -70.95
C MET A 1 18.12 -35.86 -71.37
N ARG A 2 17.49 -34.66 -71.38
CA ARG A 2 16.33 -34.18 -72.18
C ARG A 2 15.10 -35.09 -72.29
N ASN A 3 13.84 -34.65 -72.11
CA ASN A 3 13.19 -33.36 -72.10
C ASN A 3 11.72 -33.56 -71.68
N GLY A 4 11.04 -32.50 -71.22
CA GLY A 4 9.63 -32.27 -71.61
C GLY A 4 8.56 -32.40 -70.53
N ILE A 5 8.20 -31.26 -69.93
CA ILE A 5 6.89 -30.96 -69.32
C ILE A 5 5.89 -30.71 -70.48
N PRO A 6 4.60 -31.11 -70.42
CA PRO A 6 3.56 -30.15 -70.01
C PRO A 6 2.38 -30.70 -69.15
N LEU A 7 2.11 -29.95 -68.07
CA LEU A 7 0.82 -29.53 -67.49
C LEU A 7 -0.49 -30.27 -67.86
N ALA A 8 -1.21 -30.83 -66.87
CA ALA A 8 -2.40 -30.19 -66.27
C ALA A 8 -3.17 -31.10 -65.28
N ARG A 9 -3.71 -30.43 -64.22
CA ARG A 9 -4.76 -30.82 -63.23
C ARG A 9 -4.27 -31.14 -61.82
N LYS A 10 -4.08 -30.07 -61.05
CA LYS A 10 -4.08 -30.06 -59.58
C LYS A 10 -5.52 -29.82 -59.10
N ALA A 11 -6.11 -30.81 -58.43
CA ALA A 11 -7.24 -30.61 -57.54
C ALA A 11 -6.75 -30.03 -56.20
N SER A 12 -7.60 -29.21 -55.61
CA SER A 12 -7.44 -28.34 -54.45
C SER A 12 -7.01 -29.02 -53.14
N GLN A 13 -6.01 -28.43 -52.46
CA GLN A 13 -5.83 -28.52 -51.00
C GLN A 13 -5.84 -27.09 -50.42
N PRO A 14 -6.51 -26.85 -49.27
CA PRO A 14 -6.49 -25.55 -48.61
C PRO A 14 -5.17 -25.34 -47.87
N ARG A 15 -4.49 -24.21 -48.12
CA ARG A 15 -3.38 -23.71 -47.32
C ARG A 15 -3.91 -23.20 -45.97
N SER A 16 -3.57 -23.88 -44.87
CA SER A 16 -3.60 -23.27 -43.55
C SER A 16 -2.42 -22.31 -43.42
N ARG A 17 -2.72 -21.02 -43.21
CA ARG A 17 -1.73 -20.03 -42.76
C ARG A 17 -1.43 -20.31 -41.28
N GLY A 18 -0.21 -20.72 -40.97
CA GLY A 18 0.27 -20.72 -39.58
C GLY A 18 0.44 -19.28 -39.07
N PRO A 19 0.21 -19.01 -37.77
CA PRO A 19 0.37 -17.67 -37.21
C PRO A 19 1.85 -17.27 -37.11
N ASN A 20 2.16 -16.03 -37.50
CA ASN A 20 3.49 -15.43 -37.44
C ASN A 20 3.91 -15.19 -35.97
N TYR A 21 4.79 -16.04 -35.43
CA TYR A 21 5.32 -15.96 -34.07
C TYR A 21 6.16 -14.71 -33.76
N THR A 22 6.63 -13.98 -34.78
CA THR A 22 7.38 -12.72 -34.62
C THR A 22 6.52 -11.52 -34.23
N LEU A 23 5.22 -11.53 -34.55
CA LEU A 23 4.28 -10.45 -34.18
C LEU A 23 3.78 -10.56 -32.74
N LEU A 24 3.68 -11.78 -32.21
CA LEU A 24 3.22 -12.05 -30.83
C LEU A 24 4.27 -11.64 -29.78
N SER A 25 5.56 -11.80 -30.08
CA SER A 25 6.65 -11.37 -29.19
C SER A 25 6.79 -9.85 -29.09
N PHE A 26 6.54 -9.13 -30.19
CA PHE A 26 6.52 -7.65 -30.19
C PHE A 26 5.31 -7.07 -29.45
N ALA A 27 4.15 -7.71 -29.57
CA ALA A 27 2.94 -7.31 -28.83
C ALA A 27 3.10 -7.52 -27.32
N ALA A 28 3.79 -8.58 -26.88
CA ALA A 28 4.06 -8.83 -25.47
C ALA A 28 4.98 -7.78 -24.83
N VAL A 29 6.04 -7.36 -25.52
CA VAL A 29 6.98 -6.33 -25.02
C VAL A 29 6.31 -4.95 -24.94
N LEU A 30 5.48 -4.58 -25.93
CA LEU A 30 4.70 -3.34 -25.88
C LEU A 30 3.63 -3.37 -24.79
N SER A 31 3.04 -4.52 -24.50
CA SER A 31 2.06 -4.69 -23.42
C SER A 31 2.69 -4.52 -22.04
N THR A 32 3.92 -5.01 -21.83
CA THR A 32 4.66 -4.86 -20.57
C THR A 32 5.10 -3.41 -20.35
N LEU A 33 5.57 -2.71 -21.40
CA LEU A 33 5.88 -1.28 -21.34
C LEU A 33 4.64 -0.41 -21.11
N PHE A 34 3.48 -0.82 -21.66
CA PHE A 34 2.20 -0.16 -21.43
C PHE A 34 1.70 -0.35 -19.99
N LEU A 35 1.89 -1.53 -19.39
CA LEU A 35 1.55 -1.79 -17.99
C LEU A 35 2.48 -1.05 -17.00
N CYS A 36 3.79 -0.99 -17.27
CA CYS A 36 4.73 -0.21 -16.45
C CYS A 36 4.43 1.30 -16.50
N ARG A 37 3.98 1.83 -17.66
CA ARG A 37 3.51 3.22 -17.79
C ARG A 37 2.18 3.47 -17.07
N ARG A 38 1.32 2.44 -16.96
CA ARG A 38 0.00 2.53 -16.28
C ARG A 38 0.13 2.56 -14.76
N LEU A 39 1.03 1.75 -14.19
CA LEU A 39 1.28 1.72 -12.74
C LEU A 39 1.92 3.02 -12.20
N TRP A 40 2.60 3.79 -13.06
CA TRP A 40 3.07 5.15 -12.71
C TRP A 40 1.92 6.19 -12.67
N SER A 41 0.81 5.92 -13.37
CA SER A 41 -0.40 6.76 -13.40
C SER A 41 -1.27 6.61 -12.15
N ASP A 42 -1.24 5.44 -11.51
CA ASP A 42 -2.15 5.09 -10.40
C ASP A 42 -1.84 5.86 -9.09
N ALA A 43 -0.63 6.42 -8.95
CA ALA A 43 -0.29 7.35 -7.86
C ALA A 43 -0.94 8.75 -8.01
N PHE A 44 -1.44 9.08 -9.21
CA PHE A 44 -2.06 10.37 -9.52
C PHE A 44 -3.57 10.39 -9.24
N GLU A 45 -4.23 9.23 -9.30
CA GLU A 45 -5.67 9.06 -9.11
C GLU A 45 -6.11 9.24 -7.65
N ILE A 46 -5.22 8.94 -6.70
CA ILE A 46 -5.43 9.18 -5.25
C ILE A 46 -5.54 10.70 -4.94
N ARG A 47 -4.94 11.56 -5.76
CA ARG A 47 -5.02 13.02 -5.60
C ARG A 47 -6.26 13.63 -6.28
N TYR A 48 -6.80 12.97 -7.30
CA TYR A 48 -8.07 13.34 -7.95
C TYR A 48 -9.27 13.13 -6.99
N LEU A 49 -9.29 11.99 -6.28
CA LEU A 49 -10.32 11.66 -5.28
C LEU A 49 -10.34 12.61 -4.06
N ARG A 50 -9.22 13.29 -3.77
CA ARG A 50 -9.13 14.29 -2.70
C ARG A 50 -9.92 15.57 -3.02
N ASN A 51 -10.01 15.97 -4.28
CA ASN A 51 -10.63 17.24 -4.68
C ASN A 51 -12.14 17.10 -4.99
N ARG A 52 -12.60 15.92 -5.41
CA ARG A 52 -14.03 15.62 -5.57
C ARG A 52 -14.81 15.60 -4.24
N LEU A 53 -14.13 15.39 -3.14
CA LEU A 53 -14.70 15.48 -1.79
C LEU A 53 -14.90 16.93 -1.31
N PHE A 54 -14.36 17.92 -2.05
CA PHE A 54 -14.46 19.34 -1.73
C PHE A 54 -15.59 20.07 -2.48
N GLU A 55 -16.10 19.52 -3.59
CA GLU A 55 -17.20 20.12 -4.38
C GLU A 55 -18.61 19.68 -3.92
N LEU A 56 -18.71 18.68 -3.04
CA LEU A 56 -19.98 18.15 -2.55
C LEU A 56 -20.51 18.83 -1.27
N ASP A 57 -19.82 19.85 -0.75
CA ASP A 57 -20.13 20.50 0.53
C ASP A 57 -20.44 22.00 0.40
N ASN A 58 -21.18 22.41 -0.65
CA ASN A 58 -22.13 23.54 -0.65
C ASN A 58 -22.27 24.16 -2.05
N GLY A 59 -23.29 23.72 -2.77
CA GLY A 59 -24.08 24.67 -3.53
C GLY A 59 -24.96 25.45 -2.55
N ASP A 60 -24.51 26.61 -2.10
CA ASP A 60 -25.39 27.78 -2.02
C ASP A 60 -24.60 29.08 -2.08
N GLY A 61 -25.17 30.05 -2.80
CA GLY A 61 -24.45 31.18 -3.36
C GLY A 61 -23.92 32.20 -2.35
N SER A 62 -22.65 32.57 -2.50
CA SER A 62 -22.25 33.99 -2.58
C SER A 62 -20.78 34.07 -2.99
N ALA A 63 -20.54 34.80 -4.09
CA ALA A 63 -19.21 35.13 -4.56
C ALA A 63 -18.49 36.01 -3.52
N GLY A 64 -17.38 35.53 -2.96
CA GLY A 64 -16.51 36.29 -2.06
C GLY A 64 -15.04 35.98 -2.37
N GLN A 65 -14.32 37.01 -2.78
CA GLN A 65 -12.90 37.08 -3.16
C GLN A 65 -11.98 35.97 -2.58
N VAL A 66 -11.38 35.18 -3.47
CA VAL A 66 -10.23 34.33 -3.16
C VAL A 66 -9.04 35.24 -2.84
N GLY A 67 -8.73 35.38 -1.55
CA GLY A 67 -7.60 36.16 -1.06
C GLY A 67 -6.26 35.59 -1.53
N ALA A 68 -5.39 36.48 -2.03
CA ALA A 68 -4.04 36.18 -2.46
C ALA A 68 -3.23 35.46 -1.37
N TYR A 69 -2.65 34.31 -1.73
CA TYR A 69 -1.76 33.52 -0.88
C TYR A 69 -0.48 34.32 -0.58
N ARG A 70 -0.31 34.81 0.66
CA ARG A 70 1.00 35.20 1.18
C ARG A 70 1.63 33.98 1.84
N ALA A 71 2.68 33.46 1.20
CA ALA A 71 3.52 32.39 1.75
C ALA A 71 4.14 32.84 3.09
N GLY A 72 3.54 32.40 4.19
CA GLY A 72 4.17 32.41 5.52
C GLY A 72 5.24 31.34 5.56
N GLY A 73 6.50 31.77 5.49
CA GLY A 73 7.66 30.90 5.34
C GLY A 73 7.91 29.97 6.53
N ALA A 74 8.06 28.68 6.24
CA ALA A 74 9.01 27.85 6.95
C ALA A 74 10.42 28.30 6.51
N ARG A 75 11.11 29.05 7.36
CA ARG A 75 12.48 29.52 7.07
C ARG A 75 13.40 28.30 6.91
N GLY A 76 14.05 28.20 5.74
CA GLY A 76 15.24 27.37 5.56
C GLY A 76 15.10 26.13 4.67
N VAL A 77 13.94 25.82 4.11
CA VAL A 77 13.80 24.71 3.13
C VAL A 77 13.84 25.31 1.71
N PRO A 78 14.81 24.95 0.85
CA PRO A 78 14.83 25.40 -0.55
C PRO A 78 13.51 25.04 -1.25
N ALA A 79 13.03 25.90 -2.15
CA ALA A 79 11.75 25.75 -2.84
C ALA A 79 11.70 24.58 -3.87
N GLU A 80 12.76 23.77 -3.92
CA GLU A 80 13.09 22.85 -5.00
C GLU A 80 12.34 21.52 -4.89
N LEU A 81 11.52 21.21 -5.88
CA LEU A 81 10.75 19.95 -5.95
C LEU A 81 11.20 19.03 -7.09
N HIS A 82 12.01 19.54 -8.02
CA HIS A 82 12.35 18.88 -9.27
C HIS A 82 13.85 18.98 -9.57
N TRP A 83 14.43 17.94 -10.14
CA TRP A 83 15.84 17.91 -10.56
C TRP A 83 15.91 17.29 -11.95
N SER A 84 16.75 17.85 -12.81
CA SER A 84 17.13 17.26 -14.10
C SER A 84 18.61 16.89 -14.03
N ILE A 85 18.93 15.61 -14.21
CA ILE A 85 20.32 15.14 -14.25
C ILE A 85 20.65 14.73 -15.68
N ARG A 86 21.61 15.40 -16.30
CA ARG A 86 22.03 15.13 -17.68
C ARG A 86 23.56 15.07 -17.80
N PRO A 87 24.16 13.89 -17.54
CA PRO A 87 25.62 13.71 -17.59
C PRO A 87 26.23 13.97 -18.97
N ASP A 88 25.45 13.74 -20.02
CA ASP A 88 25.84 13.94 -21.42
C ASP A 88 25.13 15.14 -22.06
N ALA A 89 24.67 16.11 -21.26
CA ALA A 89 24.19 17.37 -21.83
C ALA A 89 25.35 18.04 -22.57
N GLY A 90 25.20 18.23 -23.89
CA GLY A 90 26.11 19.10 -24.65
C GLY A 90 26.03 20.56 -24.15
N ASP A 91 26.76 21.45 -24.81
CA ASP A 91 26.80 22.87 -24.41
C ASP A 91 25.39 23.46 -24.32
N ALA A 92 25.11 24.17 -23.21
CA ALA A 92 23.85 24.85 -23.00
C ALA A 92 23.77 26.07 -23.94
N PRO A 93 22.87 26.08 -24.94
CA PRO A 93 22.70 27.24 -25.79
C PRO A 93 22.15 28.42 -24.97
N PRO A 94 22.44 29.67 -25.38
CA PRO A 94 21.82 30.83 -24.75
C PRO A 94 20.30 30.76 -24.85
N LEU A 95 19.62 31.10 -23.76
CA LEU A 95 18.16 31.20 -23.73
C LEU A 95 17.74 32.51 -24.40
N ASP A 96 17.41 32.47 -25.68
CA ASP A 96 17.07 33.63 -26.51
C ASP A 96 15.63 33.59 -27.07
N GLY A 97 14.86 32.58 -26.68
CA GLY A 97 13.47 32.43 -27.09
C GLY A 97 12.58 33.57 -26.60
N PRO A 98 11.46 33.83 -27.29
CA PRO A 98 10.50 34.86 -26.90
C PRO A 98 9.94 34.58 -25.50
N GLY A 99 9.66 35.64 -24.74
CA GLY A 99 9.11 35.51 -23.39
C GLY A 99 7.61 35.20 -23.35
N PRO A 100 7.08 34.72 -22.21
CA PRO A 100 5.68 34.31 -22.07
C PRO A 100 4.69 35.49 -22.20
N ASN A 101 5.16 36.74 -22.05
CA ASN A 101 4.36 37.94 -22.27
C ASN A 101 3.97 38.14 -23.75
N ALA A 102 4.63 37.46 -24.69
CA ALA A 102 4.24 37.45 -26.10
C ALA A 102 2.97 36.60 -26.35
N LEU A 103 2.55 35.79 -25.37
CA LEU A 103 1.34 35.00 -25.48
C LEU A 103 0.11 35.85 -25.14
N ARG A 104 -0.93 35.73 -25.97
CA ARG A 104 -2.28 36.20 -25.61
C ARG A 104 -2.85 35.26 -24.55
N ARG A 105 -2.72 35.66 -23.28
CA ARG A 105 -3.09 34.86 -22.10
C ARG A 105 -4.52 35.14 -21.66
N ASP A 106 -5.18 34.10 -21.15
CA ASP A 106 -6.46 34.20 -20.48
C ASP A 106 -6.28 33.74 -19.02
N ALA A 107 -6.24 34.70 -18.09
CA ALA A 107 -5.85 34.48 -16.70
C ALA A 107 -6.98 33.95 -15.81
N GLU A 108 -8.24 34.12 -16.24
CA GLU A 108 -9.42 33.66 -15.49
C GLU A 108 -9.97 32.33 -16.04
N ALA A 109 -9.36 31.81 -17.11
CA ALA A 109 -9.80 30.59 -17.74
C ALA A 109 -9.33 29.32 -17.01
N PRO A 110 -10.09 28.22 -17.13
CA PRO A 110 -9.78 26.95 -16.50
C PRO A 110 -8.43 26.36 -16.90
N VAL A 111 -7.88 25.52 -16.01
CA VAL A 111 -6.66 24.74 -16.22
C VAL A 111 -6.76 23.95 -17.53
N LEU A 112 -5.79 24.15 -18.42
CA LEU A 112 -5.73 23.45 -19.71
C LEU A 112 -4.59 22.43 -19.78
N SER A 113 -3.68 22.43 -18.83
CA SER A 113 -2.59 21.45 -18.75
C SER A 113 -1.99 21.37 -17.35
N GLN A 114 -1.22 20.32 -17.09
CA GLN A 114 -0.47 20.13 -15.85
C GLN A 114 0.86 19.43 -16.14
N MET A 115 1.91 19.81 -15.39
CA MET A 115 3.15 19.04 -15.29
C MET A 115 3.03 17.95 -14.23
N ASN A 116 3.38 16.72 -14.59
CA ASN A 116 3.45 15.58 -13.69
C ASN A 116 4.86 15.38 -13.14
N HIS A 117 5.87 15.45 -14.02
CA HIS A 117 7.24 15.10 -13.70
C HIS A 117 8.24 15.78 -14.63
N LEU A 118 9.48 15.97 -14.15
CA LEU A 118 10.63 16.45 -14.90
C LEU A 118 11.83 15.62 -14.49
N ASP A 119 12.50 15.00 -15.45
CA ASP A 119 13.75 14.24 -15.26
C ASP A 119 14.52 14.15 -16.57
N ALA A 120 15.86 14.14 -16.49
CA ALA A 120 16.77 14.09 -17.64
C ALA A 120 16.39 15.04 -18.80
N GLY A 121 15.97 16.27 -18.49
CA GLY A 121 15.50 17.25 -19.48
C GLY A 121 14.19 16.90 -20.19
N GLN A 122 13.43 15.91 -19.70
CA GLN A 122 12.12 15.53 -20.21
C GLN A 122 11.02 16.02 -19.27
N VAL A 123 10.06 16.76 -19.80
CA VAL A 123 8.88 17.24 -19.08
C VAL A 123 7.66 16.43 -19.48
N TYR A 124 7.07 15.73 -18.52
CA TYR A 124 5.89 14.91 -18.71
C TYR A 124 4.66 15.59 -18.13
N GLY A 125 3.56 15.52 -18.86
CA GLY A 125 2.30 16.05 -18.39
C GLY A 125 1.12 15.68 -19.28
N TRP A 126 0.03 16.38 -19.06
CA TRP A 126 -1.19 16.23 -19.84
C TRP A 126 -1.83 17.58 -20.13
N ALA A 127 -2.66 17.63 -21.18
CA ALA A 127 -3.45 18.78 -21.58
C ALA A 127 -4.89 18.40 -21.92
N CYS A 128 -5.79 19.37 -21.77
CA CYS A 128 -7.19 19.28 -22.11
C CYS A 128 -7.43 19.67 -23.58
N VAL A 129 -8.22 18.88 -24.31
CA VAL A 129 -8.68 19.22 -25.67
C VAL A 129 -10.20 19.11 -25.78
N PRO A 130 -10.89 20.02 -26.50
CA PRO A 130 -12.32 19.90 -26.80
C PRO A 130 -12.55 18.75 -27.80
N GLY A 131 -13.23 17.68 -27.37
CA GLY A 131 -13.45 16.49 -28.18
C GLY A 131 -14.38 16.66 -29.38
N SER A 132 -14.97 17.84 -29.59
CA SER A 132 -15.83 18.17 -30.73
C SER A 132 -15.08 18.80 -31.92
N SER A 133 -13.85 19.31 -31.75
CA SER A 133 -13.15 20.08 -32.81
C SER A 133 -11.62 19.92 -32.88
N SER A 134 -10.94 19.48 -31.82
CA SER A 134 -9.47 19.29 -31.83
C SER A 134 -9.05 18.03 -31.07
N THR A 135 -8.13 17.25 -31.63
CA THR A 135 -7.58 16.03 -31.02
C THR A 135 -6.24 16.24 -30.33
N SER A 136 -5.78 17.50 -30.21
CA SER A 136 -4.47 17.83 -29.67
C SER A 136 -4.38 19.25 -29.13
N ALA A 137 -3.55 19.47 -28.13
CA ALA A 137 -3.16 20.80 -27.67
C ALA A 137 -1.68 21.04 -27.96
N THR A 138 -1.31 22.30 -28.21
CA THR A 138 0.09 22.72 -28.25
C THR A 138 0.51 23.11 -26.84
N VAL A 139 1.69 22.66 -26.42
CA VAL A 139 2.29 22.96 -25.11
C VAL A 139 3.63 23.63 -25.35
N ARG A 140 3.85 24.77 -24.68
CA ARG A 140 5.12 25.51 -24.67
C ARG A 140 5.73 25.50 -23.28
N ALA A 141 7.03 25.24 -23.22
CA ALA A 141 7.83 25.40 -22.02
C ALA A 141 8.68 26.65 -22.11
N TYR A 142 8.69 27.39 -21.02
CA TYR A 142 9.53 28.54 -20.79
C TYR A 142 10.46 28.23 -19.62
N VAL A 143 11.76 28.34 -19.83
CA VAL A 143 12.76 28.24 -18.77
C VAL A 143 13.37 29.62 -18.56
N ASP A 144 13.39 30.08 -17.32
CA ASP A 144 13.87 31.42 -16.91
C ASP A 144 13.28 32.56 -17.74
N GLY A 145 12.01 32.41 -18.12
CA GLY A 145 11.28 33.41 -18.90
C GLY A 145 11.49 33.35 -20.40
N HIS A 146 12.23 32.38 -20.94
CA HIS A 146 12.47 32.19 -22.38
C HIS A 146 11.82 30.93 -22.90
N GLN A 147 11.14 30.98 -24.05
CA GLN A 147 10.60 29.78 -24.68
C GLN A 147 11.73 28.84 -25.11
N VAL A 148 11.76 27.63 -24.57
CA VAL A 148 12.82 26.65 -24.86
C VAL A 148 12.34 25.41 -25.59
N ALA A 149 11.04 25.10 -25.49
CA ALA A 149 10.48 23.94 -26.16
C ALA A 149 9.00 24.16 -26.50
N GLU A 150 8.58 23.59 -27.62
CA GLU A 150 7.18 23.50 -28.04
C GLU A 150 6.91 22.07 -28.49
N GLY A 151 5.77 21.53 -28.07
CA GLY A 151 5.37 20.18 -28.40
C GLY A 151 3.86 20.05 -28.50
N ARG A 152 3.43 18.89 -28.98
CA ARG A 152 2.02 18.56 -29.14
C ARG A 152 1.60 17.53 -28.10
N ALA A 153 0.59 17.85 -27.32
CA ALA A 153 -0.12 16.89 -26.51
C ALA A 153 -1.13 16.14 -27.39
N ALA A 154 -0.96 14.83 -27.53
CA ALA A 154 -1.75 14.00 -28.41
C ALA A 154 -1.78 12.55 -27.90
N GLY A 155 -2.75 11.77 -28.41
CA GLY A 155 -2.97 10.39 -27.96
C GLY A 155 -3.82 10.35 -26.70
N ALA A 156 -4.97 9.68 -26.79
CA ALA A 156 -5.87 9.52 -25.66
C ALA A 156 -5.14 8.76 -24.55
N LEU A 157 -5.08 9.35 -23.36
CA LEU A 157 -4.72 8.60 -22.17
C LEU A 157 -5.85 7.60 -21.88
N PRO A 158 -5.57 6.38 -21.40
CA PRO A 158 -6.61 5.40 -21.08
C PRO A 158 -7.49 5.97 -19.96
N PHE A 159 -8.61 6.58 -20.36
CA PHE A 159 -9.73 7.14 -19.60
C PHE A 159 -9.56 7.29 -18.08
N HIS A 160 -9.51 8.54 -17.60
CA HIS A 160 -10.13 8.95 -16.34
C HIS A 160 -11.42 9.71 -16.69
N VAL A 161 -12.57 9.30 -16.13
CA VAL A 161 -13.95 9.79 -16.42
C VAL A 161 -14.20 11.24 -15.94
N HIS A 162 -13.13 11.98 -15.71
CA HIS A 162 -13.05 12.97 -14.65
C HIS A 162 -12.07 14.11 -14.96
N VAL A 163 -11.19 13.93 -15.96
CA VAL A 163 -10.40 15.04 -16.52
C VAL A 163 -11.31 16.11 -17.12
N ALA A 164 -12.51 15.73 -17.58
CA ALA A 164 -13.53 16.67 -18.05
C ALA A 164 -13.89 17.76 -17.03
N GLU A 165 -13.93 17.40 -15.74
CA GLU A 165 -14.27 18.31 -14.64
C GLU A 165 -13.10 19.26 -14.31
N LEU A 166 -11.85 18.76 -14.35
CA LEU A 166 -10.63 19.58 -14.17
C LEU A 166 -10.39 20.57 -15.30
N CYS A 167 -10.75 20.19 -16.52
CA CYS A 167 -10.62 21.06 -17.68
C CYS A 167 -11.60 22.25 -17.65
N GLN A 168 -12.63 22.19 -16.79
CA GLN A 168 -13.82 23.06 -16.75
C GLN A 168 -14.27 23.52 -18.15
N LEU A 169 -14.17 22.61 -19.13
CA LEU A 169 -14.65 22.84 -20.48
C LEU A 169 -16.17 22.62 -20.49
N PRO A 170 -16.93 23.33 -21.37
CA PRO A 170 -18.37 23.16 -21.48
C PRO A 170 -18.77 21.68 -21.61
N GLN A 171 -19.82 21.25 -20.90
CA GLN A 171 -20.20 19.82 -20.82
C GLN A 171 -20.55 19.19 -22.19
N ASP A 172 -20.96 20.01 -23.15
CA ASP A 172 -21.23 19.64 -24.55
C ASP A 172 -19.96 19.38 -25.38
N ALA A 173 -18.78 19.80 -24.89
CA ALA A 173 -17.51 19.72 -25.62
C ALA A 173 -16.79 18.36 -25.56
N ARG A 174 -17.31 17.38 -24.77
CA ARG A 174 -16.71 16.04 -24.58
C ARG A 174 -15.18 16.07 -24.42
N PRO A 175 -14.64 16.77 -23.42
CA PRO A 175 -13.20 17.02 -23.32
C PRO A 175 -12.39 15.74 -23.14
N LEU A 176 -11.23 15.68 -23.80
CA LEU A 176 -10.28 14.56 -23.74
C LEU A 176 -8.97 15.01 -23.07
N ALA A 177 -8.41 14.12 -22.26
CA ALA A 177 -7.06 14.25 -21.72
C ALA A 177 -6.06 13.65 -22.71
N VAL A 178 -5.10 14.46 -23.15
CA VAL A 178 -4.02 14.02 -24.03
C VAL A 178 -2.68 14.21 -23.34
N GLY A 179 -1.83 13.20 -23.41
CA GLY A 179 -0.50 13.25 -22.80
C GLY A 179 0.50 14.05 -23.65
N PHE A 180 1.50 14.64 -23.01
CA PHE A 180 2.68 15.17 -23.70
C PHE A 180 3.97 14.71 -23.03
N ASN A 181 5.03 14.65 -23.83
CA ASN A 181 6.41 14.58 -23.39
C ASN A 181 7.17 15.66 -24.15
N LEU A 182 7.85 16.55 -23.44
CA LEU A 182 8.53 17.71 -24.02
C LEU A 182 10.01 17.69 -23.62
N SER A 183 10.89 17.66 -24.62
CA SER A 183 12.34 17.73 -24.41
C SER A 183 12.79 19.17 -24.24
N LEU A 184 13.46 19.48 -23.13
CA LEU A 184 14.17 20.73 -22.91
C LEU A 184 15.58 20.67 -23.53
N PRO A 185 16.12 21.78 -24.06
CA PRO A 185 17.52 21.85 -24.48
C PRO A 185 18.44 21.67 -23.27
N ALA A 186 19.73 21.42 -23.50
CA ALA A 186 20.74 21.47 -22.45
C ALA A 186 20.67 22.82 -21.73
N LEU A 187 20.74 22.82 -20.40
CA LEU A 187 20.70 24.01 -19.56
C LEU A 187 21.99 24.07 -18.75
N ALA A 188 22.41 25.28 -18.38
CA ALA A 188 23.54 25.45 -17.49
C ALA A 188 23.24 24.80 -16.14
N PRO A 189 24.21 24.20 -15.44
CA PRO A 189 23.95 23.65 -14.11
C PRO A 189 23.50 24.75 -13.14
N GLY A 190 22.43 24.51 -12.38
CA GLY A 190 21.88 25.50 -11.47
C GLY A 190 20.37 25.44 -11.31
N LEU A 191 19.83 26.40 -10.55
CA LEU A 191 18.40 26.55 -10.32
C LEU A 191 17.74 27.27 -11.48
N HIS A 192 16.64 26.69 -11.98
CA HIS A 192 15.83 27.21 -13.07
C HIS A 192 14.35 27.30 -12.70
N GLU A 193 13.67 28.30 -13.25
CA GLU A 193 12.21 28.42 -13.23
C GLU A 193 11.62 27.83 -14.51
N LEU A 194 10.64 26.94 -14.38
CA LEU A 194 9.86 26.38 -15.49
C LEU A 194 8.42 26.89 -15.44
N GLN A 195 7.94 27.41 -16.57
CA GLN A 195 6.54 27.71 -16.82
C GLN A 195 6.05 26.93 -18.04
N LEU A 196 4.88 26.30 -17.92
CA LEU A 196 4.22 25.65 -19.05
C LEU A 196 2.94 26.39 -19.43
N PHE A 197 2.72 26.55 -20.72
CA PHE A 197 1.48 27.07 -21.27
C PHE A 197 0.91 26.10 -22.30
N ALA A 198 -0.40 25.93 -22.33
CA ALA A 198 -1.07 25.12 -23.34
C ALA A 198 -2.13 25.92 -24.10
N SER A 199 -2.36 25.55 -25.36
CA SER A 199 -3.38 26.12 -26.23
C SER A 199 -4.00 25.06 -27.14
N GLY A 200 -5.33 25.07 -27.27
CA GLY A 200 -6.06 24.15 -28.14
C GLY A 200 -6.09 24.56 -29.62
N ASP A 201 -6.00 25.86 -29.89
CA ASP A 201 -6.11 26.48 -31.23
C ASP A 201 -4.95 27.45 -31.57
N GLY A 202 -3.99 27.61 -30.65
CA GLY A 202 -2.82 28.48 -30.77
C GLY A 202 -3.10 29.97 -30.50
N GLN A 203 -4.36 30.38 -30.35
CA GLN A 203 -4.76 31.79 -30.24
C GLN A 203 -4.85 32.26 -28.79
N VAL A 204 -5.27 31.38 -27.89
CA VAL A 204 -5.37 31.68 -26.45
C VAL A 204 -4.53 30.67 -25.66
N TRP A 205 -3.63 31.20 -24.82
CA TRP A 205 -2.71 30.39 -24.03
C TRP A 205 -3.09 30.44 -22.55
N ARG A 206 -3.03 29.27 -21.90
CA ARG A 206 -3.37 29.12 -20.49
C ARG A 206 -2.19 28.50 -19.75
N ALA A 207 -1.91 29.02 -18.56
CA ALA A 207 -0.85 28.47 -17.72
C ALA A 207 -1.24 27.06 -17.24
N ALA A 208 -0.25 26.18 -17.18
CA ALA A 208 -0.43 24.86 -16.59
C ALA A 208 -0.64 24.99 -15.06
N PHE A 209 -1.35 24.03 -14.49
CA PHE A 209 -1.52 23.92 -13.05
C PHE A 209 -0.18 23.69 -12.33
N ASN A 210 -0.03 24.26 -11.13
CA ASN A 210 1.19 24.26 -10.30
C ASN A 210 2.42 24.94 -10.92
N MET A 211 2.21 26.03 -11.67
CA MET A 211 3.28 26.88 -12.21
C MET A 211 3.41 28.21 -11.43
N PRO A 212 4.60 28.83 -11.38
CA PRO A 212 5.87 28.32 -11.89
C PRO A 212 6.42 27.17 -11.02
N ALA A 213 7.09 26.20 -11.67
CA ALA A 213 7.84 25.15 -11.01
C ALA A 213 9.32 25.52 -10.95
N HIS A 214 10.03 25.12 -9.89
CA HIS A 214 11.48 25.32 -9.78
C HIS A 214 12.18 23.97 -9.84
N PHE A 215 13.26 23.88 -10.63
CA PHE A 215 14.08 22.68 -10.74
C PHE A 215 15.57 22.98 -10.79
N TYR A 216 16.39 22.05 -10.32
CA TYR A 216 17.84 22.15 -10.39
C TYR A 216 18.37 21.30 -11.55
N GLU A 217 19.14 21.88 -12.45
CA GLU A 217 19.88 21.17 -13.50
C GLU A 217 21.27 20.78 -12.99
N SER A 218 21.65 19.52 -13.16
CA SER A 218 22.97 19.01 -12.79
C SER A 218 23.55 18.11 -13.87
N LEU A 219 24.86 18.20 -14.10
CA LEU A 219 25.60 17.26 -14.94
C LEU A 219 25.94 15.98 -14.16
N GLU A 220 26.05 16.08 -12.84
CA GLU A 220 26.42 14.94 -12.01
C GLU A 220 25.22 14.43 -11.21
N HIS A 221 25.16 13.11 -11.04
CA HIS A 221 24.25 12.54 -10.06
C HIS A 221 24.64 13.05 -8.67
N PRO A 222 23.69 13.56 -7.86
CA PRO A 222 23.98 13.99 -6.50
C PRO A 222 24.52 12.80 -5.70
N ASP A 223 25.43 13.08 -4.76
CA ASP A 223 25.87 12.07 -3.81
C ASP A 223 24.69 11.53 -2.97
N ALA A 224 24.91 10.40 -2.31
CA ALA A 224 23.86 9.71 -1.56
C ALA A 224 23.25 10.57 -0.43
N GLU A 225 24.04 11.46 0.16
CA GLU A 225 23.61 12.36 1.24
C GLU A 225 22.68 13.46 0.69
N THR A 226 23.05 14.06 -0.45
CA THR A 226 22.26 15.06 -1.16
C THR A 226 20.97 14.47 -1.74
N ALA A 227 21.04 13.25 -2.27
CA ALA A 227 19.86 12.51 -2.74
C ALA A 227 18.88 12.17 -1.61
N LEU A 228 19.39 11.84 -0.42
CA LEU A 228 18.58 11.55 0.77
C LEU A 228 17.94 12.81 1.34
N ALA A 229 18.72 13.89 1.53
CA ALA A 229 18.22 15.19 1.98
C ALA A 229 17.11 15.73 1.05
N ARG A 230 17.25 15.50 -0.27
CA ARG A 230 16.22 15.81 -1.27
C ARG A 230 14.94 15.03 -1.02
N LYS A 231 15.02 13.72 -0.77
CA LYS A 231 13.84 12.88 -0.50
C LYS A 231 13.14 13.31 0.78
N ASP A 232 13.89 13.60 1.83
CA ASP A 232 13.36 14.07 3.11
C ASP A 232 12.65 15.42 2.95
N ALA A 233 13.23 16.36 2.20
CA ALA A 233 12.59 17.64 1.90
C ALA A 233 11.26 17.47 1.13
N ILE A 234 11.23 16.57 0.15
CA ILE A 234 10.02 16.23 -0.61
C ILE A 234 8.93 15.63 0.30
N ILE A 235 9.31 14.69 1.17
CA ILE A 235 8.40 14.03 2.10
C ILE A 235 7.85 15.03 3.11
N LEU A 236 8.71 15.84 3.74
CA LEU A 236 8.30 16.87 4.70
C LEU A 236 7.34 17.87 4.09
N ARG A 237 7.59 18.32 2.85
CA ARG A 237 6.70 19.26 2.15
C ARG A 237 5.38 18.62 1.76
N ARG A 238 5.36 17.36 1.30
CA ARG A 238 4.12 16.61 1.04
C ARG A 238 3.31 16.41 2.32
N ASN A 239 3.97 16.10 3.43
CA ASN A 239 3.32 15.94 4.73
C ASN A 239 2.73 17.26 5.22
N ALA A 240 3.42 18.38 5.04
CA ALA A 240 2.88 19.71 5.34
C ALA A 240 1.64 20.05 4.47
N GLN A 241 1.70 19.75 3.16
CA GLN A 241 0.56 19.94 2.25
C GLN A 241 -0.62 19.04 2.61
N LEU A 242 -0.37 17.80 3.05
CA LEU A 242 -1.41 16.90 3.52
C LEU A 242 -2.03 17.43 4.81
N ALA A 243 -1.21 17.81 5.81
CA ALA A 243 -1.67 18.37 7.08
C ALA A 243 -2.54 19.63 6.88
N GLN A 244 -2.13 20.54 6.00
CA GLN A 244 -2.92 21.72 5.65
C GLN A 244 -4.26 21.34 5.01
N CYS A 245 -4.29 20.37 4.10
CA CYS A 245 -5.55 19.89 3.52
C CYS A 245 -6.45 19.19 4.55
N TRP A 246 -5.86 18.56 5.56
CA TRP A 246 -6.60 18.01 6.70
C TRP A 246 -7.18 19.12 7.57
N GLU A 247 -6.44 20.21 7.82
CA GLU A 247 -6.93 21.38 8.57
C GLU A 247 -8.05 22.11 7.84
N GLU A 248 -7.87 22.41 6.54
CA GLU A 248 -8.86 23.06 5.68
C GLU A 248 -10.15 22.23 5.57
N ARG A 249 -10.02 20.90 5.46
CA ARG A 249 -11.15 19.97 5.48
C ARG A 249 -11.83 19.87 6.85
N SER A 250 -11.08 20.01 7.94
CA SER A 250 -11.61 19.99 9.30
C SER A 250 -12.39 21.27 9.64
N ALA A 251 -12.03 22.39 9.00
CA ALA A 251 -12.69 23.68 9.15
C ALA A 251 -14.05 23.80 8.43
N LEU A 252 -14.33 22.94 7.45
CA LEU A 252 -15.59 22.97 6.65
C LEU A 252 -16.80 22.31 7.33
N GLY A 253 -16.59 21.55 8.41
CA GLY A 253 -17.68 21.02 9.23
C GLY A 253 -18.03 19.54 8.96
N SER A 254 -18.23 18.83 10.08
CA SER A 254 -18.66 17.44 10.26
C SER A 254 -18.22 16.36 9.24
N TYR A 255 -16.92 16.24 9.02
CA TYR A 255 -16.31 14.90 8.99
C TYR A 255 -15.42 14.77 10.23
N ARG A 256 -15.97 14.21 11.32
CA ARG A 256 -15.14 13.58 12.36
C ARG A 256 -14.52 12.34 11.73
N GLY A 257 -13.42 12.52 11.00
CA GLY A 257 -12.42 11.48 10.91
C GLY A 257 -11.90 11.30 12.33
N GLN A 258 -12.48 10.36 13.07
CA GLN A 258 -11.89 9.92 14.32
C GLN A 258 -10.54 9.30 13.94
N GLY A 259 -9.47 10.10 13.94
CA GLY A 259 -8.18 9.57 14.38
C GLY A 259 -8.45 8.75 15.64
N PRO A 260 -7.78 7.59 15.82
CA PRO A 260 -8.22 6.53 16.72
C PRO A 260 -8.68 7.16 18.04
N ALA A 261 -9.99 7.08 18.29
CA ALA A 261 -10.63 7.95 19.25
C ALA A 261 -9.91 7.84 20.60
N GLY A 262 -9.20 8.91 20.97
CA GLY A 262 -8.68 9.09 22.31
C GLY A 262 -9.88 9.13 23.24
N ASN A 263 -10.03 8.09 24.06
CA ASN A 263 -11.04 7.92 25.11
C ASN A 263 -12.36 8.68 24.86
N GLU A 264 -13.18 8.21 23.91
CA GLU A 264 -14.57 8.68 23.86
C GLU A 264 -15.46 7.87 24.81
N THR A 265 -15.98 8.66 25.76
CA THR A 265 -17.06 8.48 26.71
C THR A 265 -18.15 7.48 26.35
N ALA A 266 -18.52 6.73 27.39
CA ALA A 266 -19.65 5.83 27.51
C ALA A 266 -20.90 6.26 26.72
N GLY A 267 -21.26 5.45 25.74
CA GLY A 267 -22.50 5.56 24.99
C GLY A 267 -22.89 4.23 24.35
N ALA A 268 -23.75 3.50 25.06
CA ALA A 268 -24.60 2.37 24.64
C ALA A 268 -24.16 0.93 24.97
N LYS A 269 -25.04 0.33 25.80
CA LYS A 269 -25.26 -1.06 26.24
C LYS A 269 -24.26 -1.67 27.23
N ALA A 270 -24.53 -1.44 28.52
CA ALA A 270 -24.18 -2.38 29.58
C ALA A 270 -24.84 -3.73 29.29
N SER A 271 -24.07 -4.83 29.26
CA SER A 271 -24.50 -6.21 29.58
C SER A 271 -23.44 -7.32 29.30
N SER A 272 -22.16 -7.03 29.06
CA SER A 272 -21.11 -8.05 29.29
C SER A 272 -19.77 -7.38 29.62
N LYS A 273 -18.99 -8.00 30.51
CA LYS A 273 -17.64 -7.56 30.86
C LYS A 273 -16.78 -7.64 29.59
N ARG A 274 -16.19 -6.52 29.17
CA ARG A 274 -15.32 -6.46 27.98
C ARG A 274 -14.19 -7.49 28.11
N LEU A 275 -14.00 -8.27 27.04
CA LEU A 275 -12.98 -9.30 26.99
C LEU A 275 -11.58 -8.68 27.02
N VAL A 276 -10.59 -9.43 27.53
CA VAL A 276 -9.18 -9.05 27.44
C VAL A 276 -8.74 -9.06 25.99
N ALA A 277 -9.00 -10.16 25.26
CA ALA A 277 -8.65 -10.25 23.86
C ALA A 277 -9.58 -11.16 23.05
N ALA A 278 -9.66 -10.88 21.75
CA ALA A 278 -10.15 -11.80 20.74
C ALA A 278 -8.98 -12.27 19.86
N ILE A 279 -8.84 -13.59 19.68
CA ILE A 279 -7.73 -14.24 19.01
C ILE A 279 -8.26 -15.01 17.79
N ALA A 280 -7.76 -14.66 16.62
CA ALA A 280 -7.96 -15.40 15.38
C ALA A 280 -6.73 -16.26 15.08
N VAL A 281 -6.94 -17.57 15.00
CA VAL A 281 -5.96 -18.48 14.42
C VAL A 281 -6.20 -18.53 12.92
N ASN A 282 -5.34 -17.85 12.16
CA ASN A 282 -5.36 -17.80 10.70
C ASN A 282 -5.01 -19.19 10.15
N THR A 283 -5.96 -19.84 9.49
CA THR A 283 -5.78 -21.19 8.93
C THR A 283 -6.48 -21.31 7.58
N GLY A 284 -6.07 -22.27 6.76
CA GLY A 284 -6.60 -22.49 5.41
C GLY A 284 -7.69 -23.57 5.36
N ILE A 285 -8.47 -23.59 4.28
CA ILE A 285 -9.45 -24.67 4.00
C ILE A 285 -8.77 -26.06 4.14
N ASN A 286 -7.56 -26.20 3.60
CA ASN A 286 -6.81 -27.46 3.52
C ASN A 286 -5.99 -27.78 4.78
N SER A 287 -6.01 -26.93 5.79
CA SER A 287 -5.19 -27.04 7.00
C SER A 287 -5.82 -27.86 8.13
N LYS A 288 -6.74 -28.80 7.82
CA LYS A 288 -7.44 -29.59 8.86
C LYS A 288 -6.48 -30.28 9.83
N ALA A 289 -5.42 -30.91 9.33
CA ALA A 289 -4.45 -31.60 10.17
C ALA A 289 -3.72 -30.66 11.15
N ARG A 290 -3.49 -29.39 10.77
CA ARG A 290 -2.94 -28.38 11.67
C ARG A 290 -3.96 -27.98 12.73
N ARG A 291 -5.21 -27.68 12.34
CA ARG A 291 -6.30 -27.40 13.30
C ARG A 291 -6.48 -28.52 14.32
N ASP A 292 -6.50 -29.77 13.88
CA ASP A 292 -6.62 -30.94 14.76
C ASP A 292 -5.43 -31.03 15.74
N THR A 293 -4.23 -30.65 15.32
CA THR A 293 -3.03 -30.63 16.17
C THR A 293 -3.08 -29.50 17.20
N LEU A 294 -3.58 -28.32 16.81
CA LEU A 294 -3.81 -27.21 17.75
C LEU A 294 -4.84 -27.60 18.82
N ARG A 295 -5.92 -28.29 18.43
CA ARG A 295 -6.94 -28.82 19.35
C ARG A 295 -6.40 -29.83 20.35
N ARG A 296 -5.46 -30.70 19.94
CA ARG A 296 -4.82 -31.65 20.86
C ARG A 296 -3.85 -30.99 21.84
N THR A 297 -3.53 -29.71 21.65
CA THR A 297 -2.49 -29.01 22.40
C THR A 297 -3.05 -27.84 23.18
N TRP A 298 -2.95 -26.62 22.66
CA TRP A 298 -3.26 -25.39 23.40
C TRP A 298 -4.65 -24.82 23.07
N PHE A 299 -5.25 -25.22 21.95
CA PHE A 299 -6.50 -24.62 21.48
C PHE A 299 -7.70 -25.26 22.21
N PRO A 300 -8.55 -24.46 22.88
CA PRO A 300 -9.65 -24.98 23.68
C PRO A 300 -10.77 -25.59 22.81
N GLN A 301 -11.43 -26.63 23.33
CA GLN A 301 -12.50 -27.34 22.61
C GLN A 301 -13.81 -27.39 23.39
N GLY A 302 -14.93 -27.37 22.69
CA GLY A 302 -16.27 -27.55 23.29
C GLY A 302 -16.53 -26.55 24.42
N GLN A 303 -16.82 -27.05 25.62
CA GLN A 303 -17.11 -26.21 26.80
C GLN A 303 -15.91 -25.33 27.23
N GLU A 304 -14.68 -25.72 26.91
CA GLU A 304 -13.49 -24.92 27.24
C GLU A 304 -13.45 -23.61 26.45
N LEU A 305 -14.03 -23.54 25.26
CA LEU A 305 -14.13 -22.29 24.49
C LEU A 305 -14.91 -21.24 25.27
N GLN A 306 -16.04 -21.66 25.85
CA GLN A 306 -16.85 -20.78 26.69
C GLN A 306 -16.11 -20.43 27.99
N ALA A 307 -15.46 -21.40 28.63
CA ALA A 307 -14.71 -21.16 29.86
C ALA A 307 -13.56 -20.15 29.66
N TRP A 308 -12.86 -20.18 28.52
CA TRP A 308 -11.84 -19.18 28.19
C TRP A 308 -12.45 -17.82 27.85
N GLN A 309 -13.61 -17.80 27.19
CA GLN A 309 -14.33 -16.57 26.91
C GLN A 309 -14.78 -15.89 28.21
N ASP A 310 -15.28 -16.65 29.19
CA ASP A 310 -15.65 -16.14 30.52
C ASP A 310 -14.43 -15.62 31.29
N ARG A 311 -13.24 -16.18 31.03
CA ARG A 311 -11.94 -15.68 31.53
C ARG A 311 -11.40 -14.47 30.75
N GLY A 312 -12.11 -14.02 29.71
CA GLY A 312 -11.77 -12.83 28.94
C GLY A 312 -11.06 -13.10 27.61
N LEU A 313 -10.95 -14.34 27.14
CA LEU A 313 -10.36 -14.67 25.83
C LEU A 313 -11.36 -15.35 24.89
N ALA A 314 -11.74 -14.67 23.81
CA ALA A 314 -12.41 -15.31 22.69
C ALA A 314 -11.37 -15.86 21.70
N ILE A 315 -11.46 -17.14 21.34
CA ILE A 315 -10.49 -17.79 20.44
C ILE A 315 -11.25 -18.55 19.36
N ARG A 316 -10.92 -18.33 18.08
CA ARG A 316 -11.50 -19.09 16.95
C ARG A 316 -10.46 -19.35 15.87
N PHE A 317 -10.62 -20.47 15.16
CA PHE A 317 -10.00 -20.63 13.85
C PHE A 317 -10.71 -19.71 12.86
N VAL A 318 -9.97 -19.04 11.99
CA VAL A 318 -10.56 -18.16 10.97
C VAL A 318 -10.09 -18.60 9.59
N VAL A 319 -11.07 -18.88 8.72
CA VAL A 319 -10.87 -19.45 7.38
C VAL A 319 -11.61 -18.61 6.35
N GLY A 320 -11.05 -18.48 5.15
CA GLY A 320 -11.76 -17.87 4.03
C GLY A 320 -12.78 -18.81 3.40
N SER A 321 -13.51 -18.29 2.43
CA SER A 321 -14.39 -19.04 1.53
C SER A 321 -13.64 -19.62 0.34
N SER A 322 -14.20 -20.67 -0.27
CA SER A 322 -13.73 -21.18 -1.57
C SER A 322 -14.41 -20.47 -2.74
N GLN A 323 -13.68 -20.24 -3.84
CA GLN A 323 -14.24 -19.81 -5.14
C GLN A 323 -14.67 -20.99 -6.02
N GLN A 324 -14.25 -22.22 -5.69
CA GLN A 324 -14.50 -23.38 -6.54
C GLN A 324 -15.93 -23.89 -6.35
N ARG A 325 -16.61 -24.19 -7.46
CA ARG A 325 -17.90 -24.90 -7.42
C ARG A 325 -17.64 -26.35 -7.02
N ASN A 326 -18.45 -26.88 -6.10
CA ASN A 326 -18.37 -28.25 -5.58
C ASN A 326 -17.00 -28.59 -4.96
N ASP A 327 -16.43 -27.66 -4.19
CA ASP A 327 -15.20 -27.89 -3.45
C ASP A 327 -15.44 -28.84 -2.26
N HIS A 328 -15.06 -30.11 -2.44
CA HIS A 328 -15.17 -31.14 -1.41
C HIS A 328 -14.41 -30.79 -0.11
N MET A 329 -13.30 -30.04 -0.20
CA MET A 329 -12.53 -29.64 0.98
C MET A 329 -13.28 -28.54 1.75
N TYR A 330 -13.94 -27.62 1.04
CA TYR A 330 -14.80 -26.62 1.65
C TYR A 330 -16.09 -27.21 2.23
N GLU A 331 -16.65 -28.26 1.61
CA GLU A 331 -17.76 -29.03 2.18
C GLU A 331 -17.36 -29.74 3.48
N ALA A 332 -16.17 -30.37 3.49
CA ALA A 332 -15.61 -30.97 4.69
C ALA A 332 -15.35 -29.93 5.79
N LEU A 333 -14.86 -28.73 5.44
CA LEU A 333 -14.71 -27.61 6.37
C LEU A 333 -16.07 -27.19 6.95
N ARG A 334 -17.11 -27.07 6.13
CA ARG A 334 -18.47 -26.74 6.60
C ARG A 334 -19.02 -27.79 7.55
N GLN A 335 -18.71 -29.06 7.33
CA GLN A 335 -19.04 -30.13 8.28
C GLN A 335 -18.26 -29.96 9.58
N GLU A 336 -16.95 -29.70 9.51
CA GLU A 336 -16.11 -29.44 10.67
C GLU A 336 -16.62 -28.25 11.51
N VAL A 337 -17.08 -27.18 10.86
CA VAL A 337 -17.70 -26.02 11.53
C VAL A 337 -18.93 -26.44 12.34
N ARG A 338 -19.81 -27.27 11.77
CA ARG A 338 -21.01 -27.78 12.45
C ARG A 338 -20.65 -28.68 13.64
N ASP A 339 -19.64 -29.52 13.47
CA ASP A 339 -19.26 -30.52 14.46
C ASP A 339 -18.49 -29.93 15.65
N ARG A 340 -17.69 -28.89 15.40
CA ARG A 340 -16.73 -28.36 16.39
C ARG A 340 -17.12 -27.02 16.98
N GLY A 341 -17.86 -26.18 16.24
CA GLY A 341 -18.29 -24.85 16.70
C GLY A 341 -17.15 -23.85 16.98
N ASP A 342 -15.94 -24.15 16.52
CA ASP A 342 -14.71 -23.39 16.83
C ASP A 342 -14.10 -22.65 15.63
N ILE A 343 -14.75 -22.73 14.47
CA ILE A 343 -14.32 -22.13 13.21
C ILE A 343 -15.26 -20.99 12.80
N LEU A 344 -14.66 -19.86 12.44
CA LEU A 344 -15.31 -18.77 11.73
C LEU A 344 -14.94 -18.81 10.24
N ILE A 345 -15.96 -18.89 9.39
CA ILE A 345 -15.79 -18.71 7.95
C ILE A 345 -16.06 -17.24 7.63
N MET A 346 -15.14 -16.58 6.93
CA MET A 346 -15.33 -15.24 6.38
C MET A 346 -15.90 -15.36 4.96
N PRO A 347 -17.22 -15.16 4.75
CA PRO A 347 -17.85 -15.41 3.46
C PRO A 347 -17.45 -14.41 2.37
N SER A 348 -17.04 -13.19 2.77
CA SER A 348 -16.63 -12.12 1.87
C SER A 348 -15.13 -12.13 1.56
N MET A 349 -14.39 -13.14 2.03
CA MET A 349 -12.96 -13.28 1.81
C MET A 349 -12.70 -14.64 1.18
N VAL A 350 -12.03 -14.67 0.04
CA VAL A 350 -11.61 -15.92 -0.60
C VAL A 350 -10.28 -16.35 -0.01
N ASP A 351 -10.16 -17.62 0.34
CA ASP A 351 -8.93 -18.14 0.92
C ASP A 351 -7.89 -18.36 -0.19
N SER A 352 -6.93 -17.44 -0.27
CA SER A 352 -5.75 -17.55 -1.14
C SER A 352 -4.52 -17.11 -0.36
N TYR A 353 -3.40 -17.79 -0.61
CA TYR A 353 -2.11 -17.42 -0.02
C TYR A 353 -1.63 -16.05 -0.50
N ASP A 354 -1.91 -15.70 -1.76
CA ASP A 354 -1.48 -14.44 -2.36
C ASP A 354 -2.21 -13.21 -1.78
N ASP A 355 -3.29 -13.43 -1.02
CA ASP A 355 -4.13 -12.39 -0.42
C ASP A 355 -4.08 -12.41 1.13
N LEU A 356 -2.99 -12.93 1.74
CA LEU A 356 -2.84 -12.97 3.20
C LEU A 356 -2.97 -11.60 3.88
N SER A 357 -2.47 -10.53 3.25
CA SER A 357 -2.63 -9.14 3.72
C SER A 357 -4.10 -8.71 3.77
N LEU A 358 -4.90 -9.12 2.79
CA LEU A 358 -6.35 -8.87 2.78
C LEU A 358 -7.07 -9.72 3.81
N LYS A 359 -6.69 -11.00 3.94
CA LYS A 359 -7.25 -11.91 4.94
C LYS A 359 -7.03 -11.38 6.36
N THR A 360 -5.84 -10.86 6.64
CA THR A 360 -5.47 -10.23 7.92
C THR A 360 -6.35 -9.03 8.24
N LEU A 361 -6.57 -8.16 7.26
CA LEU A 361 -7.47 -7.00 7.40
C LEU A 361 -8.91 -7.44 7.73
N HIS A 362 -9.41 -8.47 7.04
CA HIS A 362 -10.72 -9.06 7.32
C HIS A 362 -10.79 -9.75 8.68
N ILE A 363 -9.71 -10.40 9.14
CA ILE A 363 -9.62 -10.98 10.48
C ILE A 363 -9.88 -9.90 11.53
N PHE A 364 -9.14 -8.80 11.51
CA PHE A 364 -9.33 -7.72 12.50
C PHE A 364 -10.73 -7.12 12.44
N SER A 365 -11.26 -6.87 11.24
CA SER A 365 -12.62 -6.36 11.06
C SER A 365 -13.68 -7.34 11.58
N THR A 366 -13.48 -8.64 11.37
CA THR A 366 -14.43 -9.68 11.79
C THR A 366 -14.41 -9.83 13.30
N LEU A 367 -13.24 -9.95 13.91
CA LEU A 367 -13.13 -10.06 15.37
C LEU A 367 -13.72 -8.83 16.07
N LEU A 368 -13.43 -7.63 15.57
CA LEU A 368 -13.96 -6.37 16.11
C LEU A 368 -15.50 -6.32 16.04
N GLY A 369 -16.10 -6.83 14.96
CA GLY A 369 -17.55 -6.90 14.81
C GLY A 369 -18.23 -7.98 15.66
N MET A 370 -17.48 -9.00 16.08
CA MET A 370 -18.02 -10.15 16.83
C MET A 370 -17.84 -10.05 18.34
N TRP A 371 -16.73 -9.47 18.82
CA TRP A 371 -16.41 -9.41 20.24
C TRP A 371 -15.96 -8.01 20.65
N ASP A 372 -16.53 -7.49 21.75
CA ASP A 372 -15.97 -6.31 22.44
C ASP A 372 -14.80 -6.75 23.33
N ALA A 373 -13.57 -6.45 22.87
CA ALA A 373 -12.33 -6.79 23.54
C ALA A 373 -11.35 -5.60 23.53
N ASP A 374 -10.42 -5.56 24.49
CA ASP A 374 -9.40 -4.50 24.53
C ASP A 374 -8.25 -4.75 23.52
N PHE A 375 -8.00 -6.02 23.18
CA PHE A 375 -7.00 -6.42 22.19
C PHE A 375 -7.57 -7.41 21.16
N TYR A 376 -7.02 -7.35 19.95
CA TYR A 376 -7.35 -8.25 18.84
C TYR A 376 -6.06 -8.85 18.31
N PHE A 377 -6.01 -10.16 18.14
CA PHE A 377 -4.80 -10.88 17.76
C PHE A 377 -4.99 -11.72 16.50
N LYS A 378 -3.96 -11.74 15.66
CA LYS A 378 -3.76 -12.74 14.61
C LYS A 378 -2.64 -13.69 15.05
N VAL A 379 -2.85 -14.98 14.83
CA VAL A 379 -1.90 -16.05 15.14
C VAL A 379 -1.90 -17.07 14.00
N ASP A 380 -0.74 -17.60 13.61
CA ASP A 380 -0.66 -18.65 12.60
C ASP A 380 -0.99 -20.04 13.14
N ASP A 381 -1.44 -20.94 12.26
CA ASP A 381 -1.82 -22.33 12.60
C ASP A 381 -0.63 -23.29 12.79
N ASP A 382 0.58 -22.75 12.90
CA ASP A 382 1.82 -23.44 13.25
C ASP A 382 2.57 -22.75 14.40
N THR A 383 1.82 -22.03 15.25
CA THR A 383 2.32 -21.34 16.46
C THR A 383 1.64 -21.88 17.72
N ILE A 384 2.37 -21.92 18.85
CA ILE A 384 1.82 -22.31 20.16
C ILE A 384 1.60 -21.06 21.01
N LEU A 385 0.45 -20.94 21.68
CA LEU A 385 0.18 -19.84 22.61
C LEU A 385 0.16 -20.29 24.08
N GLY A 386 0.73 -19.46 24.95
CA GLY A 386 0.63 -19.58 26.40
C GLY A 386 -0.58 -18.81 26.93
N LEU A 387 -1.81 -19.34 26.74
CA LEU A 387 -3.06 -18.61 27.00
C LEU A 387 -3.13 -17.97 28.41
N GLY A 388 -2.72 -18.69 29.45
CA GLY A 388 -2.70 -18.15 30.81
C GLY A 388 -1.77 -16.95 30.98
N ALA A 389 -0.53 -17.06 30.49
CA ALA A 389 0.44 -15.97 30.54
C ALA A 389 0.00 -14.78 29.66
N LEU A 390 -0.65 -15.05 28.53
CA LEU A 390 -1.20 -14.03 27.63
C LEU A 390 -2.31 -13.21 28.30
N VAL A 391 -3.23 -13.84 29.04
CA VAL A 391 -4.25 -13.11 29.81
C VAL A 391 -3.60 -12.18 30.83
N ASP A 392 -2.65 -12.69 31.62
CA ASP A 392 -1.96 -11.92 32.65
C ASP A 392 -1.24 -10.71 32.03
N TYR A 393 -0.50 -10.94 30.94
CA TYR A 393 0.27 -9.93 30.21
C TYR A 393 -0.61 -8.82 29.64
N LEU A 394 -1.74 -9.17 29.00
CA LEU A 394 -2.65 -8.21 28.37
C LEU A 394 -3.50 -7.47 29.40
N SER A 395 -3.90 -8.14 30.48
CA SER A 395 -4.68 -7.50 31.56
C SER A 395 -3.92 -6.36 32.21
N ALA A 396 -2.60 -6.50 32.38
CA ALA A 396 -1.72 -5.45 32.90
C ALA A 396 -1.53 -4.25 31.93
N ARG A 397 -2.04 -4.33 30.70
CA ARG A 397 -1.81 -3.34 29.63
C ARG A 397 -3.08 -2.68 29.10
N ARG A 398 -4.24 -2.97 29.69
CA ARG A 398 -5.55 -2.45 29.23
C ARG A 398 -5.57 -0.91 29.14
N ASP A 399 -4.88 -0.22 30.04
CA ASP A 399 -4.90 1.25 30.13
C ASP A 399 -3.71 1.93 29.43
N ALA A 400 -2.90 1.20 28.68
CA ALA A 400 -1.67 1.73 28.05
C ALA A 400 -1.91 2.34 26.64
N GLY A 401 -3.14 2.81 26.37
CA GLY A 401 -3.50 3.50 25.13
C GLY A 401 -3.40 2.64 23.87
N HIS A 402 -3.09 3.28 22.73
CA HIS A 402 -2.93 2.61 21.45
C HIS A 402 -1.62 1.81 21.40
N GLN A 403 -1.75 0.50 21.20
CA GLN A 403 -0.63 -0.43 21.21
C GLN A 403 -0.66 -1.34 19.99
N TYR A 404 0.53 -1.59 19.45
CA TYR A 404 0.83 -2.66 18.51
C TYR A 404 1.84 -3.60 19.17
N LEU A 405 1.43 -4.84 19.43
CA LEU A 405 2.13 -5.81 20.26
C LEU A 405 2.65 -6.97 19.41
N GLY A 406 3.87 -7.43 19.70
CA GLY A 406 4.42 -8.65 19.12
C GLY A 406 5.93 -8.70 19.26
N CYS A 407 6.55 -9.69 18.62
CA CYS A 407 8.01 -9.71 18.49
C CYS A 407 8.43 -8.83 17.32
N MET A 408 8.76 -7.57 17.62
CA MET A 408 9.15 -6.59 16.61
C MET A 408 10.48 -6.96 15.95
N LYS A 409 10.51 -6.91 14.62
CA LYS A 409 11.68 -7.12 13.77
C LYS A 409 11.78 -6.01 12.73
N SER A 410 12.95 -5.92 12.10
CA SER A 410 13.20 -5.18 10.88
C SER A 410 14.31 -5.93 10.15
N GLY A 411 14.30 -5.89 8.83
CA GLY A 411 15.25 -6.61 7.99
C GLY A 411 15.15 -6.16 6.55
N GLN A 412 16.04 -6.69 5.72
CA GLN A 412 16.11 -6.31 4.31
C GLN A 412 14.81 -6.64 3.58
N VAL A 413 14.37 -5.70 2.75
CA VAL A 413 13.32 -5.93 1.77
C VAL A 413 13.81 -6.97 0.79
N VAL A 414 13.01 -7.98 0.53
CA VAL A 414 13.38 -9.07 -0.38
C VAL A 414 13.10 -8.61 -1.80
N THR A 415 14.14 -8.16 -2.50
CA THR A 415 14.02 -7.55 -3.85
C THR A 415 14.21 -8.54 -5.00
N GLU A 416 14.56 -9.80 -4.72
CA GLU A 416 14.79 -10.80 -5.75
C GLU A 416 13.58 -11.75 -5.89
N SER A 417 13.01 -11.82 -7.10
CA SER A 417 11.79 -12.57 -7.42
C SER A 417 11.90 -14.10 -7.25
N ARG A 418 13.11 -14.64 -7.14
CA ARG A 418 13.35 -16.06 -6.87
C ARG A 418 13.01 -16.47 -5.43
N PHE A 419 12.95 -15.52 -4.50
CA PHE A 419 12.66 -15.83 -3.11
C PHE A 419 11.15 -15.78 -2.84
N LYS A 420 10.70 -16.68 -1.97
CA LYS A 420 9.29 -16.81 -1.57
C LYS A 420 8.66 -15.48 -1.12
N TRP A 421 9.43 -14.67 -0.43
CA TRP A 421 8.98 -13.43 0.23
C TRP A 421 9.27 -12.17 -0.59
N TYR A 422 9.53 -12.33 -1.89
CA TYR A 422 9.77 -11.23 -2.80
C TYR A 422 8.68 -10.16 -2.69
N GLU A 423 9.12 -8.91 -2.61
CA GLU A 423 8.25 -7.74 -2.56
C GLU A 423 8.29 -7.01 -3.91
N PRO A 424 7.25 -7.16 -4.76
CA PRO A 424 7.20 -6.51 -6.07
C PRO A 424 7.28 -4.99 -5.98
N GLU A 425 6.75 -4.40 -4.90
CA GLU A 425 6.74 -2.96 -4.68
C GLU A 425 7.84 -2.50 -3.72
N HIS A 426 8.98 -3.21 -3.70
CA HIS A 426 10.11 -2.94 -2.80
C HIS A 426 10.62 -1.49 -2.87
N TRP A 427 10.49 -0.84 -4.03
CA TRP A 427 10.83 0.57 -4.25
C TRP A 427 10.04 1.55 -3.36
N ARG A 428 8.88 1.14 -2.82
CA ARG A 428 8.07 1.96 -1.90
C ARG A 428 8.69 2.11 -0.51
N PHE A 429 9.64 1.24 -0.15
CA PHE A 429 10.31 1.29 1.15
C PHE A 429 11.50 2.26 1.18
N GLY A 430 11.78 2.95 0.07
CA GLY A 430 12.87 3.91 -0.06
C GLY A 430 13.96 3.42 -0.99
N ASP A 431 15.02 4.23 -1.13
CA ASP A 431 16.20 3.82 -1.88
C ASP A 431 17.17 3.08 -0.96
N ALA A 432 17.96 2.17 -1.55
CA ALA A 432 19.03 1.52 -0.83
C ALA A 432 20.08 2.57 -0.41
N LEU A 433 20.25 2.78 0.89
CA LEU A 433 21.23 3.74 1.43
C LEU A 433 22.66 3.18 1.44
N SER A 434 22.82 1.89 1.15
CA SER A 434 24.12 1.21 1.13
C SER A 434 24.03 -0.12 0.37
N LYS A 435 25.15 -0.86 0.32
CA LYS A 435 25.19 -2.27 -0.15
C LYS A 435 24.27 -3.21 0.64
N GLN A 436 23.72 -2.77 1.78
CA GLN A 436 22.77 -3.53 2.59
C GLN A 436 21.31 -3.40 2.11
N GLY A 437 21.03 -2.68 1.02
CA GLY A 437 19.68 -2.61 0.45
C GLY A 437 18.72 -1.72 1.23
N VAL A 438 17.42 -1.91 1.00
CA VAL A 438 16.32 -1.22 1.70
C VAL A 438 15.84 -2.11 2.83
N ASN A 439 15.45 -1.55 3.98
CA ASN A 439 14.89 -2.30 5.09
C ASN A 439 13.39 -2.06 5.23
N TYR A 440 12.65 -3.10 5.61
CA TYR A 440 11.26 -2.94 6.04
C TYR A 440 11.19 -2.05 7.29
N PRO A 441 10.12 -1.24 7.43
CA PRO A 441 9.84 -0.54 8.68
C PRO A 441 9.70 -1.55 9.82
N ARG A 442 9.85 -1.10 11.06
CA ARG A 442 9.68 -1.97 12.22
C ARG A 442 8.26 -2.55 12.24
N HIS A 443 8.16 -3.87 12.26
CA HIS A 443 6.90 -4.61 12.25
C HIS A 443 6.99 -5.85 13.15
N ALA A 444 5.86 -6.35 13.64
CA ALA A 444 5.84 -7.59 14.41
C ALA A 444 6.06 -8.80 13.49
N SER A 445 6.61 -9.89 14.02
CA SER A 445 6.75 -11.13 13.25
C SER A 445 5.40 -11.78 12.96
N GLY A 446 5.21 -12.29 11.74
CA GLY A 446 3.96 -12.86 11.25
C GLY A 446 3.29 -13.91 12.15
N GLN A 447 4.05 -14.69 12.92
CA GLN A 447 3.53 -15.81 13.73
C GLN A 447 2.46 -15.37 14.73
N VAL A 448 2.65 -14.21 15.37
CA VAL A 448 1.71 -13.65 16.33
C VAL A 448 1.90 -12.15 16.50
N TYR A 449 0.80 -11.42 16.44
CA TYR A 449 0.78 -10.01 16.81
C TYR A 449 -0.63 -9.56 17.20
N GLY A 450 -0.69 -8.49 17.97
CA GLY A 450 -1.92 -7.95 18.52
C GLY A 450 -2.03 -6.44 18.38
N LEU A 451 -3.26 -5.99 18.21
CA LEU A 451 -3.61 -4.58 18.13
C LEU A 451 -4.58 -4.24 19.26
N SER A 452 -4.34 -3.12 19.93
CA SER A 452 -5.34 -2.52 20.80
C SER A 452 -6.63 -2.21 20.02
N ARG A 453 -7.77 -2.16 20.71
CA ARG A 453 -9.09 -1.90 20.13
C ARG A 453 -9.13 -0.69 19.19
N GLY A 454 -8.49 0.42 19.59
CA GLY A 454 -8.43 1.63 18.75
C GLY A 454 -7.72 1.39 17.42
N MET A 455 -6.62 0.62 17.41
CA MET A 455 -5.90 0.27 16.19
C MET A 455 -6.67 -0.73 15.33
N ALA A 456 -7.30 -1.73 15.94
CA ALA A 456 -8.15 -2.68 15.22
C ALA A 456 -9.35 -1.97 14.55
N ARG A 457 -9.95 -0.99 15.24
CA ARG A 457 -11.00 -0.13 14.68
C ARG A 457 -10.50 0.71 13.50
N TYR A 458 -9.34 1.36 13.66
CA TYR A 458 -8.73 2.11 12.57
C TYR A 458 -8.55 1.24 11.31
N LEU A 459 -8.05 0.01 11.46
CA LEU A 459 -7.93 -0.91 10.33
C LEU A 459 -9.28 -1.25 9.70
N ALA A 460 -10.30 -1.55 10.50
CA ALA A 460 -11.62 -1.92 10.01
C ALA A 460 -12.31 -0.78 9.23
N GLU A 461 -12.17 0.46 9.70
CA GLU A 461 -12.76 1.65 9.10
C GLU A 461 -12.02 2.11 7.84
N ASN A 462 -10.68 2.01 7.85
CA ASN A 462 -9.83 2.51 6.76
C ASN A 462 -9.40 1.42 5.77
N ARG A 463 -9.94 0.20 5.89
CA ARG A 463 -9.57 -0.99 5.09
C ARG A 463 -9.46 -0.79 3.58
N HIS A 464 -10.19 0.17 3.02
CA HIS A 464 -10.27 0.44 1.59
C HIS A 464 -9.12 1.32 1.06
N VAL A 465 -8.40 2.04 1.94
CA VAL A 465 -7.25 2.88 1.58
C VAL A 465 -5.92 2.32 2.06
N LEU A 466 -5.95 1.28 2.90
CA LEU A 466 -4.75 0.66 3.45
C LEU A 466 -4.03 -0.17 2.38
N HIS A 467 -2.86 0.31 1.97
CA HIS A 467 -2.04 -0.36 0.97
C HIS A 467 -1.50 -1.69 1.51
N ARG A 468 -1.58 -2.74 0.70
CA ARG A 468 -1.18 -4.11 1.07
C ARG A 468 0.12 -4.45 0.34
N TYR A 469 1.09 -4.92 1.09
CA TYR A 469 2.34 -5.48 0.59
C TYR A 469 2.23 -7.00 0.46
N ALA A 470 3.20 -7.63 -0.21
CA ALA A 470 3.23 -9.08 -0.41
C ALA A 470 3.30 -9.84 0.92
N ASN A 471 3.99 -9.26 1.91
CA ASN A 471 4.07 -9.80 3.27
C ASN A 471 3.00 -9.16 4.17
N GLU A 472 2.21 -9.98 4.87
CA GLU A 472 1.08 -9.48 5.66
C GLU A 472 1.54 -8.77 6.92
N ASP A 473 2.59 -9.27 7.55
CA ASP A 473 3.18 -8.70 8.76
C ASP A 473 3.82 -7.32 8.48
N VAL A 474 4.49 -7.17 7.34
CA VAL A 474 4.98 -5.88 6.81
C VAL A 474 3.83 -4.91 6.53
N SER A 475 2.72 -5.40 5.98
CA SER A 475 1.53 -4.57 5.73
C SER A 475 0.99 -3.96 7.02
N VAL A 476 0.82 -4.79 8.06
CA VAL A 476 0.36 -4.32 9.38
C VAL A 476 1.32 -3.30 9.96
N GLY A 477 2.63 -3.56 9.94
CA GLY A 477 3.63 -2.61 10.43
C GLY A 477 3.60 -1.27 9.69
N THR A 478 3.39 -1.28 8.37
CA THR A 478 3.32 -0.06 7.57
C THR A 478 2.07 0.77 7.87
N TRP A 479 0.92 0.12 8.14
CA TRP A 479 -0.30 0.82 8.56
C TRP A 479 -0.16 1.54 9.89
N MET A 480 0.75 1.07 10.75
CA MET A 480 1.04 1.67 12.05
C MET A 480 2.03 2.84 11.97
N LEU A 481 2.80 2.97 10.87
CA LEU A 481 3.94 3.88 10.78
C LEU A 481 3.58 5.36 10.97
N GLY A 482 2.41 5.77 10.44
CA GLY A 482 1.93 7.16 10.52
C GLY A 482 1.01 7.44 11.71
N LEU A 483 0.83 6.48 12.63
CA LEU A 483 -0.10 6.58 13.75
C LEU A 483 0.64 6.83 15.06
N ASP A 484 0.02 7.57 15.97
CA ASP A 484 0.48 7.68 17.35
C ASP A 484 0.13 6.38 18.12
N VAL A 485 0.90 5.33 17.84
CA VAL A 485 0.74 3.99 18.40
C VAL A 485 2.04 3.54 19.04
N LYS A 486 1.94 2.99 20.25
CA LYS A 486 3.08 2.39 20.93
C LYS A 486 3.40 1.03 20.30
N VAL A 487 4.51 0.98 19.56
CA VAL A 487 5.08 -0.26 19.02
C VAL A 487 5.85 -0.99 20.13
N VAL A 488 5.26 -2.06 20.67
CA VAL A 488 5.81 -2.83 21.80
C VAL A 488 6.53 -4.06 21.29
N HIS A 489 7.87 -4.05 21.38
CA HIS A 489 8.68 -5.25 21.22
C HIS A 489 8.62 -6.07 22.51
N GLU A 490 8.04 -7.27 22.42
CA GLU A 490 7.94 -8.20 23.53
C GLU A 490 8.58 -9.55 23.15
N PRO A 491 9.80 -9.85 23.64
CA PRO A 491 10.54 -11.08 23.34
C PRO A 491 9.79 -12.37 23.67
N LEU A 492 8.86 -12.34 24.62
CA LEU A 492 8.07 -13.52 24.99
C LEU A 492 7.08 -13.96 23.90
N PHE A 493 6.85 -13.14 22.86
CA PHE A 493 6.11 -13.56 21.65
C PHE A 493 6.98 -14.32 20.63
N CYS A 494 8.31 -14.40 20.83
CA CYS A 494 9.23 -15.09 19.92
C CYS A 494 10.13 -16.08 20.66
N CYS A 495 9.55 -16.88 21.55
CA CYS A 495 10.24 -18.07 22.01
C CYS A 495 10.35 -19.07 20.85
N GLY A 496 11.53 -19.67 20.70
CA GLY A 496 11.81 -20.62 19.62
C GLY A 496 13.02 -21.51 19.87
N SER A 497 13.77 -21.26 20.94
CA SER A 497 14.91 -22.08 21.34
C SER A 497 14.63 -22.91 22.59
N LEU A 498 15.36 -24.02 22.70
CA LEU A 498 15.35 -24.86 23.90
C LEU A 498 15.83 -24.08 25.14
N GLU A 499 16.72 -23.11 24.96
CA GLU A 499 17.16 -22.22 26.04
C GLU A 499 16.00 -21.36 26.56
N GLN A 500 15.26 -20.71 25.67
CA GLN A 500 14.08 -19.92 26.05
C GLN A 500 13.01 -20.80 26.69
N CYS A 501 12.81 -22.02 26.18
CA CYS A 501 11.92 -23.00 26.77
C CYS A 501 12.30 -23.30 28.24
N ARG A 502 13.59 -23.56 28.52
CA ARG A 502 14.12 -23.85 29.86
C ARG A 502 14.13 -22.63 30.79
N ALA A 503 14.20 -21.42 30.24
CA ALA A 503 14.28 -20.18 31.00
C ALA A 503 12.95 -19.77 31.69
N GLN A 504 11.83 -20.43 31.37
CA GLN A 504 10.46 -20.14 31.86
C GLN A 504 10.23 -20.55 33.34
N THR A 505 11.13 -20.11 34.22
CA THR A 505 11.16 -20.49 35.64
C THR A 505 10.26 -19.61 36.53
N THR A 506 9.93 -18.39 36.08
CA THR A 506 9.09 -17.43 36.82
C THR A 506 7.91 -16.98 35.97
N PRO A 507 6.82 -16.45 36.56
CA PRO A 507 5.65 -15.97 35.82
C PRO A 507 5.98 -14.95 34.73
N GLU A 508 6.97 -14.09 34.96
CA GLU A 508 7.40 -12.99 34.08
C GLU A 508 8.25 -13.47 32.90
N LYS A 509 8.82 -14.69 32.99
CA LYS A 509 9.63 -15.31 31.94
C LYS A 509 8.83 -16.30 31.09
N ARG A 510 7.53 -16.48 31.36
CA ARG A 510 6.69 -17.42 30.59
C ARG A 510 6.50 -16.92 29.17
N CYS A 511 6.76 -17.79 28.21
CA CYS A 511 6.54 -17.52 26.81
C CYS A 511 5.04 -17.25 26.55
N LEU A 512 4.76 -16.17 25.83
CA LEU A 512 3.42 -15.83 25.34
C LEU A 512 3.11 -16.61 24.06
N ALA A 513 4.13 -16.80 23.22
CA ALA A 513 4.05 -17.65 22.05
C ALA A 513 5.37 -18.36 21.78
N TYR A 514 5.26 -19.54 21.15
CA TYR A 514 6.39 -20.35 20.72
C TYR A 514 6.29 -20.67 19.22
N SER A 515 7.37 -20.41 18.48
CA SER A 515 7.51 -20.64 17.04
C SER A 515 8.98 -20.82 16.65
N GLU A 516 9.28 -21.48 15.52
CA GLU A 516 10.66 -21.64 15.06
C GLU A 516 10.96 -20.69 13.89
N VAL A 517 11.99 -19.86 14.04
CA VAL A 517 12.34 -18.85 13.02
C VAL A 517 12.81 -19.52 11.72
N ALA A 518 13.47 -20.68 11.81
CA ALA A 518 14.09 -21.38 10.68
C ALA A 518 13.13 -21.70 9.52
N CYS A 519 11.84 -21.86 9.79
CA CYS A 519 10.82 -22.14 8.79
C CYS A 519 9.60 -21.22 8.89
N ALA A 520 9.76 -20.05 9.53
CA ALA A 520 8.71 -19.05 9.72
C ALA A 520 7.44 -19.59 10.41
N GLY A 521 7.60 -20.46 11.40
CA GLY A 521 6.55 -21.25 12.05
C GLY A 521 7.16 -22.53 12.61
N ILE A 522 6.38 -23.48 13.13
CA ILE A 522 6.92 -24.79 13.54
C ILE A 522 7.08 -25.69 12.32
N CYS A 523 8.29 -26.24 12.09
CA CYS A 523 8.53 -27.08 10.93
C CYS A 523 7.80 -28.42 11.11
N HIS A 524 7.12 -28.92 10.07
CA HIS A 524 6.27 -30.11 10.18
C HIS A 524 5.31 -30.03 11.39
N SER A 525 4.58 -28.92 11.51
CA SER A 525 3.77 -28.59 12.68
C SER A 525 2.80 -29.69 13.10
N GLN A 526 2.28 -30.50 12.16
CA GLN A 526 1.38 -31.61 12.47
C GLN A 526 2.03 -32.73 13.32
N GLN A 527 3.36 -32.81 13.31
CA GLN A 527 4.15 -33.81 14.03
C GLN A 527 4.87 -33.21 15.25
N ARG A 528 5.40 -31.98 15.11
CA ARG A 528 6.33 -31.40 16.10
C ARG A 528 5.65 -30.50 17.14
N LEU A 529 4.48 -29.94 16.84
CA LEU A 529 3.82 -28.97 17.72
C LEU A 529 3.41 -29.59 19.05
N GLU A 530 2.85 -30.81 19.05
CA GLU A 530 2.38 -31.49 20.25
C GLU A 530 3.51 -31.84 21.23
N PRO A 531 4.61 -32.50 20.80
CA PRO A 531 5.79 -32.67 21.66
C PRO A 531 6.34 -31.37 22.21
N LEU A 532 6.47 -30.32 21.39
CA LEU A 532 6.98 -29.01 21.82
C LEU A 532 6.05 -28.33 22.84
N TRP A 533 4.73 -28.43 22.65
CA TRP A 533 3.76 -27.90 23.61
C TRP A 533 3.86 -28.61 24.96
N HIS A 534 3.95 -29.94 24.97
CA HIS A 534 4.14 -30.72 26.19
C HIS A 534 5.43 -30.36 26.91
N ALA A 535 6.51 -30.22 26.14
CA ALA A 535 7.85 -29.90 26.62
C ALA A 535 7.95 -28.48 27.21
N CYS A 536 7.38 -27.48 26.55
CA CYS A 536 7.71 -26.09 26.80
C CYS A 536 6.54 -25.24 27.32
N MET A 537 5.29 -25.63 27.08
CA MET A 537 4.14 -24.74 27.26
C MET A 537 3.05 -25.27 28.18
N LYS A 538 2.85 -26.60 28.26
CA LYS A 538 1.78 -27.21 29.08
C LYS A 538 1.99 -27.00 30.59
N ASP A 539 3.19 -27.26 31.08
CA ASP A 539 3.58 -27.06 32.48
C ASP A 539 5.05 -26.57 32.54
N PRO A 540 5.29 -25.29 32.24
CA PRO A 540 6.65 -24.75 32.11
C PRO A 540 7.47 -24.87 33.40
N LYS A 541 6.83 -24.97 34.58
CA LYS A 541 7.51 -25.14 35.87
C LYS A 541 7.91 -26.59 36.14
N ARG A 542 7.09 -27.59 35.75
CA ARG A 542 7.47 -29.01 35.86
C ARG A 542 8.47 -29.46 34.80
N ALA A 543 8.44 -28.85 33.60
CA ALA A 543 9.37 -29.18 32.51
C ALA A 543 10.85 -28.97 32.88
N VAL A 544 11.15 -28.01 33.76
CA VAL A 544 12.50 -27.71 34.24
C VAL A 544 13.06 -28.83 35.15
N GLY A 545 12.22 -29.71 35.68
CA GLY A 545 12.62 -30.83 36.55
C GLY A 545 12.90 -32.15 35.83
N LEU A 546 12.65 -32.25 34.53
CA LEU A 546 12.87 -33.47 33.76
C LEU A 546 14.05 -33.28 32.79
N HIS A 547 15.19 -33.87 33.15
CA HIS A 547 16.29 -34.14 32.23
C HIS A 547 15.86 -35.16 31.17
N THR A 548 14.96 -34.81 30.26
CA THR A 548 14.73 -35.60 29.03
C THR A 548 13.84 -34.82 28.07
N LEU A 549 14.47 -34.08 27.16
CA LEU A 549 13.94 -33.91 25.81
C LEU A 549 15.06 -34.38 24.86
N PRO A 550 14.76 -35.28 23.90
CA PRO A 550 15.74 -35.78 22.95
C PRO A 550 16.31 -34.67 22.05
#